data_AF-A0AAV2KVP4-F1
#
_entry.id   AF-A0AAV2KVP4-F1
#
_cell.length_a   1.000
_cell.length_b   1.000
_cell.length_c   1.000
_cell.angle_alpha   90.00
_cell.angle_beta   90.00
_cell.angle_gamma   90.00
#
_symmetry.space_group_name_H-M   'P 1'
#
loop_
_entity.id
_entity.type
_entity.pdbx_description
1 polymer ?
#
loop_
_entity_poly.entity_id
_entity_poly.type
_entity_poly.pdbx_seq_one_letter_code
_entity_poly.pdbx_strand_id
1 'polypeptide(L)' 'MAALRVLLLLPCLLLPTHTAPVAEKHGGSDLRCPLTVKILDAVHGTPAGPMSLRVFRRNTDETWTLVASG' A
#
# COMPACT_ATOMS: atom_id res chain seq x y z
N MET A 1 11.76 32.08 27.06
CA MET A 1 12.16 30.93 26.22
C MET A 1 11.10 29.82 26.14
N ALA A 2 10.33 29.54 27.19
CA ALA A 2 9.28 28.51 27.15
C ALA A 2 8.11 28.86 26.20
N ALA A 3 7.62 30.11 26.23
CA ALA A 3 6.52 30.55 25.37
C ALA A 3 6.84 30.46 23.86
N LEU A 4 8.09 30.75 23.47
CA LEU A 4 8.54 30.63 22.07
C LEU A 4 8.59 29.16 21.61
N ARG A 5 8.96 28.24 22.50
CA ARG A 5 8.96 26.80 22.22
C ARG A 5 7.53 26.26 22.08
N VAL A 6 6.60 26.73 22.91
CA VAL A 6 5.17 26.39 22.81
C VAL A 6 4.56 26.92 21.50
N LEU A 7 4.91 28.16 21.10
CA LEU A 7 4.44 28.77 19.86
C LEU A 7 4.93 28.03 18.61
N LEU A 8 6.15 27.47 18.64
CA LEU A 8 6.72 26.69 17.52
C LEU A 8 6.16 25.26 17.42
N LEU A 9 5.70 24.67 18.53
CA LEU A 9 5.13 23.31 18.53
C LEU A 9 3.64 23.30 18.18
N LEU A 10 2.92 24.40 18.43
CA LEU A 10 1.50 24.55 18.11
C LEU A 10 1.16 24.31 16.62
N PRO A 11 1.91 24.83 15.62
CA PRO A 11 1.62 24.55 14.21
C PRO A 11 1.89 23.09 13.80
N CYS A 12 2.81 22.38 14.47
CA CYS A 12 3.05 20.96 14.19
C CYS A 12 1.89 20.04 14.59
N LEU A 13 1.08 20.46 15.58
CA LEU A 13 -0.12 19.75 16.02
C LEU A 13 -1.37 20.10 15.18
N LEU A 14 -1.37 21.30 14.57
CA LEU A 14 -2.49 21.82 13.78
C LEU A 14 -2.37 21.56 12.29
N LEU A 15 -1.19 21.14 11.81
CA LEU A 15 -1.02 20.63 10.46
C LEU A 15 -1.83 19.32 10.35
N PRO A 16 -2.89 19.27 9.52
CA PRO A 16 -3.55 18.02 9.25
C PRO A 16 -2.50 17.11 8.60
N THR A 17 -2.02 16.12 9.36
CA THR A 17 -1.32 15.00 8.75
C THR A 17 -2.28 14.49 7.69
N HIS A 18 -1.88 14.59 6.43
CA HIS A 18 -2.63 14.05 5.32
C HIS A 18 -2.59 12.53 5.47
N THR A 19 -3.41 12.03 6.38
CA THR A 19 -3.73 10.63 6.47
C THR A 19 -4.51 10.35 5.21
N ALA A 20 -3.95 9.50 4.34
CA ALA A 20 -4.64 9.05 3.15
C ALA A 20 -6.07 8.64 3.55
N PRO A 21 -7.10 9.02 2.78
CA PRO A 21 -8.48 8.79 3.18
C PRO A 21 -8.69 7.31 3.48
N VAL A 22 -8.95 6.99 4.77
CA VAL A 22 -9.31 5.64 5.25
C VAL A 22 -10.77 5.29 4.86
N ALA A 23 -11.35 6.04 3.93
CA ALA A 23 -12.75 5.95 3.53
C ALA A 23 -12.98 5.18 2.23
N GLU A 24 -11.93 4.64 1.59
CA GLU A 24 -12.15 3.58 0.61
C GLU A 24 -12.30 2.27 1.36
N LYS A 25 -13.50 1.70 1.31
CA LYS A 25 -13.83 0.37 1.79
C LYS A 25 -13.05 -0.64 0.93
N HIS A 26 -11.75 -0.74 1.19
CA HIS A 26 -10.88 -1.71 0.57
C HIS A 26 -11.48 -3.09 0.84
N GLY A 27 -11.82 -3.83 -0.22
CA GLY A 27 -12.33 -5.19 -0.08
C GLY A 27 -13.63 -5.49 -0.81
N GLY A 28 -14.38 -4.51 -1.31
CA GLY A 28 -15.63 -4.80 -2.05
C GLY A 28 -15.41 -5.60 -3.34
N SER A 29 -14.39 -5.23 -4.11
CA SER A 29 -13.98 -5.96 -5.33
C SER A 29 -13.20 -7.24 -5.02
N ASP A 30 -12.49 -7.29 -3.89
CA ASP A 30 -11.65 -8.44 -3.50
C ASP A 30 -12.50 -9.69 -3.20
N LEU A 31 -13.80 -9.54 -2.94
CA LEU A 31 -14.74 -10.66 -2.79
C LEU A 31 -14.89 -11.53 -4.05
N ARG A 32 -14.56 -11.01 -5.23
CA ARG A 32 -14.62 -11.74 -6.51
C ARG A 32 -13.24 -12.17 -7.02
N CYS A 33 -12.17 -11.67 -6.42
CA CYS A 33 -10.80 -11.94 -6.83
C CYS A 33 -10.14 -12.84 -5.77
N PRO A 34 -10.04 -14.16 -6.01
CA PRO A 34 -9.49 -15.10 -5.01
C PRO A 34 -8.02 -14.83 -4.66
N LEU A 35 -7.32 -14.01 -5.46
CA LEU A 35 -5.98 -13.51 -5.20
C LEU A 35 -5.85 -12.08 -5.76
N THR A 36 -5.53 -11.12 -4.90
CA THR A 36 -5.24 -9.72 -5.28
C THR A 36 -3.78 -9.40 -4.97
N VAL A 37 -3.09 -8.72 -5.91
CA VAL A 37 -1.73 -8.23 -5.72
C VAL A 37 -1.75 -6.70 -5.76
N LYS A 38 -1.13 -6.07 -4.77
CA LYS A 38 -0.93 -4.61 -4.70
C LYS A 38 0.56 -4.33 -4.57
N ILE A 39 1.08 -3.43 -5.39
CA ILE A 39 2.49 -3.05 -5.41
C ILE A 39 2.58 -1.55 -5.13
N LEU A 40 3.38 -1.19 -4.14
CA LEU A 40 3.56 0.19 -3.70
C LEU A 40 4.99 0.65 -3.97
N ASP A 41 5.13 1.89 -4.44
CA ASP A 41 6.39 2.61 -4.43
C ASP A 41 6.56 3.27 -3.05
N ALA A 42 7.41 2.67 -2.22
CA ALA A 42 7.68 3.17 -0.86
C ALA A 42 8.52 4.46 -0.83
N VAL A 43 9.22 4.80 -1.92
CA VAL A 43 10.02 6.03 -2.00
C VAL A 43 9.12 7.23 -2.17
N HIS A 44 8.11 7.11 -3.03
CA HIS A 44 7.19 8.20 -3.35
C HIS A 44 5.86 8.14 -2.59
N GLY A 45 5.57 7.02 -1.92
CA GLY A 45 4.30 6.83 -1.20
C GLY A 45 3.10 6.68 -2.14
N THR A 46 3.33 6.22 -3.37
CA THR A 46 2.32 6.12 -4.44
C THR A 46 2.21 4.66 -4.93
N PRO A 47 1.12 4.28 -5.63
CA PRO A 47 1.06 2.99 -6.33
C PRO A 47 2.27 2.85 -7.27
N ALA A 48 2.85 1.65 -7.33
CA ALA A 48 3.92 1.39 -8.28
C ALA A 48 3.41 1.55 -9.72
N GLY A 49 4.29 2.01 -10.63
CA GLY A 49 4.00 2.05 -12.06
C GLY A 49 3.76 0.65 -12.66
N PRO A 50 3.65 0.52 -14.00
CA PRO A 50 3.49 -0.78 -14.65
C PRO A 50 4.63 -1.74 -14.25
N MET A 51 4.28 -2.89 -13.67
CA MET A 51 5.21 -3.94 -13.24
C MET A 51 4.80 -5.26 -13.85
N SER A 52 5.78 -6.02 -14.39
CA SER A 52 5.50 -7.39 -14.82
C SER A 52 5.40 -8.32 -13.60
N LEU A 53 4.35 -9.14 -13.56
CA LEU A 53 4.08 -10.09 -12.50
C LEU A 53 3.93 -11.50 -13.09
N ARG A 54 4.49 -12.49 -12.41
CA ARG A 54 4.23 -13.92 -12.67
C ARG A 54 3.85 -14.60 -11.37
N VAL A 55 2.77 -15.39 -11.41
CA VAL A 55 2.31 -16.19 -10.27
C VAL A 55 2.60 -17.65 -10.58
N PHE A 56 3.26 -18.34 -9.64
CA PHE A 56 3.56 -19.75 -9.74
C PHE A 56 2.90 -20.52 -8.59
N ARG A 57 2.40 -21.71 -8.87
CA ARG A 57 1.93 -22.67 -7.87
C ARG A 57 3.00 -23.75 -7.68
N ARG A 58 3.35 -24.03 -6.43
CA ARG A 58 4.20 -25.18 -6.09
C ARG A 58 3.36 -26.46 -6.11
N ASN A 59 3.87 -27.47 -6.79
CA ASN A 59 3.27 -28.80 -6.90
C ASN A 59 3.76 -29.71 -5.77
N THR A 60 3.14 -30.88 -5.64
CA THR A 60 3.50 -31.90 -4.63
C THR A 60 4.85 -32.56 -4.88
N ASP A 61 5.32 -32.54 -6.13
CA ASP A 61 6.66 -32.99 -6.56
C ASP A 61 7.71 -31.88 -6.44
N GLU A 62 7.39 -30.80 -5.71
CA GLU A 62 8.23 -29.61 -5.51
C GLU A 62 8.52 -28.78 -6.76
N THR A 63 7.95 -29.13 -7.92
CA THR A 63 8.05 -28.32 -9.13
C THR A 63 7.15 -27.09 -9.06
N TRP A 64 7.36 -26.14 -9.98
CA TRP A 64 6.57 -24.91 -10.07
C TRP A 64 5.87 -24.80 -11.42
N THR A 65 4.58 -24.49 -11.40
CA THR A 65 3.79 -24.25 -12.62
C THR A 65 3.34 -22.80 -12.67
N LEU A 66 3.53 -22.14 -13.82
CA LEU A 66 3.01 -20.79 -14.07
C LEU A 66 1.48 -20.82 -14.11
N VAL A 67 0.81 -19.99 -13.30
CA VAL A 67 -0.66 -19.91 -13.25
C VAL A 67 -1.22 -18.60 -13.78
N ALA A 68 -0.43 -17.51 -13.76
CA ALA A 68 -0.82 -16.22 -14.34
C ALA A 68 0.42 -15.38 -14.67
N SER A 69 0.29 -14.51 -15.67
CA SER A 69 1.28 -13.49 -16.03
C SER A 69 0.58 -12.20 -16.44
N GLY A 70 1.15 -11.05 -16.06
CA GLY A 70 0.62 -9.72 -16.39
C GLY A 70 1.66 -8.62 -16.22
#